data_AF-A0A1V4ZIQ9-F1
#
_entry.id   AF-A0A1V4ZIQ9-F1
#
_cell.length_a   1.000
_cell.length_b   1.000
_cell.length_c   1.000
_cell.angle_alpha   90.00
_cell.angle_beta   90.00
_cell.angle_gamma   90.00
#
_symmetry.space_group_name_H-M   'P 1'
#
loop_
_entity.id
_entity.type
_entity.pdbx_description
1 polymer ?
#
loop_
_entity_poly.entity_id
_entity_poly.type
_entity_poly.pdbx_seq_one_letter_code
_entity_poly.pdbx_strand_id
1 'polypeptide(L)'
;MTRCKITVIKKTLYPELAKEYCQNEISPCPCFSEGQEFVCGLSKPEKFCDWAWRDIHPMVAVLLTGGNFSRGMFEGWMKDDRTMIGCCTDGVRPVIFRIERIEN
;
A
#
# COMPACT_ATOMS: atom_id res chain seq x y z
N MET A 1 -2.14 -19.21 -10.88
CA MET A 1 -1.09 -18.70 -9.96
C MET A 1 -1.70 -17.56 -9.17
N THR A 2 -1.57 -17.56 -7.84
CA THR A 2 -2.06 -16.48 -6.97
C THR A 2 -1.36 -15.16 -7.30
N ARG A 3 -2.13 -14.07 -7.40
CA ARG A 3 -1.59 -12.71 -7.60
C ARG A 3 -2.24 -11.77 -6.60
N CYS A 4 -1.63 -10.60 -6.40
CA CYS A 4 -2.25 -9.49 -5.71
C CYS A 4 -2.49 -8.33 -6.67
N LYS A 5 -3.62 -7.64 -6.49
CA LYS A 5 -3.89 -6.34 -7.07
C LYS A 5 -3.64 -5.28 -6.00
N ILE A 6 -2.84 -4.28 -6.32
CA ILE A 6 -2.57 -3.12 -5.48
C ILE A 6 -3.28 -1.92 -6.11
N THR A 7 -4.18 -1.28 -5.37
CA THR A 7 -4.91 -0.09 -5.81
C THR A 7 -4.50 1.10 -4.95
N VAL A 8 -4.11 2.21 -5.56
CA VAL A 8 -3.86 3.47 -4.85
C VAL A 8 -5.21 4.07 -4.45
N ILE A 9 -5.53 4.08 -3.17
CA ILE A 9 -6.81 4.59 -2.66
C ILE A 9 -6.75 6.10 -2.51
N LYS A 10 -5.69 6.59 -1.86
CA LYS A 10 -5.60 7.99 -1.45
C LYS A 10 -4.15 8.45 -1.38
N LYS A 11 -3.90 9.66 -1.85
CA LYS A 11 -2.66 10.39 -1.63
C LYS A 11 -2.93 11.48 -0.62
N THR A 12 -2.04 11.62 0.36
CA THR A 12 -2.17 12.63 1.40
C THR A 12 -0.94 13.52 1.46
N LEU A 13 -1.09 14.66 2.11
CA LEU A 13 -0.04 15.59 2.49
C LEU A 13 -0.49 16.21 3.79
N TYR A 14 0.38 16.21 4.80
CA TYR A 14 0.22 16.90 6.07
C TYR A 14 0.94 18.25 5.99
N PRO A 15 0.25 19.36 5.66
CA PRO A 15 0.90 20.62 5.35
C PRO A 15 1.65 21.21 6.55
N GLU A 16 1.18 20.94 7.77
CA GLU A 16 1.82 21.34 9.02
C GLU A 16 3.20 20.68 9.17
N LEU A 17 3.29 19.37 8.94
CA LEU A 17 4.56 18.63 9.00
C LEU A 17 5.49 19.05 7.86
N ALA A 18 4.93 19.27 6.67
CA ALA A 18 5.69 19.77 5.52
C ALA A 18 6.31 21.13 5.84
N LYS A 19 5.54 22.07 6.40
CA LYS A 19 6.02 23.41 6.73
C LYS A 19 7.08 23.42 7.83
N GLU A 20 6.94 22.55 8.82
CA GLU A 20 7.84 22.51 9.98
C GLU A 20 9.15 21.76 9.69
N TYR A 21 9.09 20.66 8.94
CA TYR A 21 10.22 19.72 8.82
C TYR A 21 10.83 19.60 7.42
N CYS A 22 10.14 20.04 6.35
CA CYS A 22 10.69 19.96 5.00
C CYS A 22 11.44 21.23 4.61
N GLN A 23 12.59 21.07 3.95
CA GLN A 23 13.41 22.21 3.49
C GLN A 23 12.70 23.08 2.45
N ASN A 24 11.78 22.50 1.68
CA ASN A 24 11.04 23.16 0.62
C ASN A 24 9.56 22.81 0.70
N GLU A 25 8.72 23.60 0.02
CA GLU A 25 7.34 23.23 -0.21
C GLU A 25 7.27 21.93 -1.00
N ILE A 26 6.46 21.00 -0.51
CA ILE A 26 6.28 19.68 -1.13
C ILE A 26 4.82 19.45 -1.47
N SER A 27 4.60 18.72 -2.55
CA SER A 27 3.29 18.26 -2.99
C SER A 27 3.04 16.81 -2.56
N PRO A 28 1.78 16.32 -2.63
CA PRO A 28 1.47 14.90 -2.48
C PRO A 28 2.34 14.04 -3.39
N CYS A 29 2.65 12.82 -2.95
CA CYS A 29 3.63 11.94 -3.60
C CYS A 29 3.49 11.91 -5.14
N PRO A 30 4.55 12.23 -5.91
CA PRO A 30 4.46 12.28 -7.37
C PRO A 30 4.51 10.89 -8.03
N CYS A 31 4.89 9.84 -7.29
CA CYS A 31 5.08 8.49 -7.84
C CYS A 31 3.77 7.77 -8.22
N PHE A 32 2.63 8.24 -7.72
CA PHE A 32 1.35 7.54 -7.83
C PHE A 32 0.22 8.48 -8.24
N SER A 33 -0.84 7.92 -8.79
CA SER A 33 -2.15 8.58 -9.01
C SER A 33 -3.24 7.83 -8.27
N GLU A 34 -4.23 8.51 -7.71
CA GLU A 34 -5.38 7.84 -7.08
C GLU A 34 -6.15 7.02 -8.13
N GLY A 35 -6.61 5.82 -7.74
CA GLY A 35 -7.23 4.85 -8.64
C GLY A 35 -6.23 4.06 -9.50
N GLN A 36 -4.92 4.35 -9.45
CA GLN A 36 -3.92 3.58 -10.17
C GLN A 36 -3.86 2.15 -9.62
N GLU A 37 -3.84 1.17 -10.53
CA GLU A 37 -3.79 -0.25 -10.21
C GLU A 37 -2.47 -0.89 -10.67
N PHE A 38 -1.99 -1.84 -9.89
CA PHE A 38 -0.85 -2.68 -10.21
C PHE A 38 -1.21 -4.14 -9.92
N VAL A 39 -0.68 -5.07 -10.72
CA VAL A 39 -0.82 -6.51 -10.46
C VAL A 39 0.57 -7.09 -10.29
N CYS A 40 0.78 -7.83 -9.20
CA CYS A 40 2.07 -8.43 -8.89
C CYS A 40 1.94 -9.83 -8.29
N GLY A 41 3.03 -10.60 -8.43
CA GLY A 41 3.32 -11.74 -7.56
C GLY A 41 4.22 -11.28 -6.40
N LEU A 42 5.21 -12.09 -6.05
CA LEU A 42 6.17 -11.75 -4.99
C LEU A 42 7.17 -10.66 -5.39
N SER A 43 7.36 -10.44 -6.70
CA SER A 43 8.25 -9.40 -7.23
C SER A 43 7.53 -8.06 -7.36
N LYS A 44 8.29 -6.97 -7.19
CA LYS A 44 7.79 -5.60 -7.32
C LYS A 44 7.18 -5.38 -8.72
N PRO A 45 6.00 -4.75 -8.83
CA PRO A 45 5.45 -4.37 -10.12
C PRO A 45 6.30 -3.28 -10.79
N GLU A 46 6.29 -3.25 -12.13
CA GLU A 46 7.00 -2.23 -12.89
C GLU A 46 6.49 -0.83 -12.52
N LYS A 47 7.40 0.16 -12.47
CA LYS A 47 7.10 1.56 -12.14
C LYS A 47 6.51 1.79 -10.75
N PHE A 48 6.55 0.80 -9.86
CA PHE A 48 6.20 0.98 -8.46
C PHE A 48 7.39 1.55 -7.66
N CYS A 49 7.12 2.51 -6.79
CA CYS A 49 8.12 3.14 -5.92
C CYS A 49 8.79 2.12 -5.00
N ASP A 50 10.14 2.10 -4.95
CA ASP A 50 10.89 1.13 -4.14
C ASP A 50 10.66 1.24 -2.64
N TRP A 51 10.51 2.47 -2.12
CA TRP A 51 10.18 2.69 -0.71
C TRP A 51 8.80 2.12 -0.39
N ALA A 52 7.77 2.58 -1.11
CA ALA A 52 6.40 2.09 -0.90
C ALA A 52 6.33 0.56 -1.05
N TRP A 53 7.10 -0.03 -1.96
CA TRP A 53 7.17 -1.47 -2.13
C TRP A 53 7.70 -2.17 -0.89
N ARG A 54 8.82 -1.71 -0.33
CA ARG A 54 9.41 -2.27 0.90
C ARG A 54 8.38 -2.32 2.03
N ASP A 55 7.56 -1.28 2.16
CA ASP A 55 6.58 -1.16 3.23
C ASP A 55 5.41 -2.15 3.09
N ILE A 56 4.88 -2.32 1.87
CA ILE A 56 3.71 -3.17 1.64
C ILE A 56 4.06 -4.60 1.24
N HIS A 57 5.31 -4.89 0.90
CA HIS A 57 5.77 -6.20 0.44
C HIS A 57 5.43 -7.34 1.43
N PRO A 58 5.60 -7.20 2.75
CA PRO A 58 5.20 -8.24 3.70
C PRO A 58 3.70 -8.56 3.62
N MET A 59 2.84 -7.55 3.43
CA MET A 59 1.40 -7.75 3.31
C MET A 59 1.06 -8.52 2.03
N VAL A 60 1.70 -8.15 0.92
CA VAL A 60 1.59 -8.87 -0.36
C VAL A 60 2.05 -10.32 -0.18
N ALA A 61 3.18 -10.56 0.48
CA ALA A 61 3.72 -11.89 0.71
C ALA A 61 2.76 -12.76 1.54
N VAL A 62 2.19 -12.23 2.63
CA VAL A 62 1.20 -12.93 3.46
C VAL A 62 -0.02 -13.33 2.64
N LEU A 63 -0.57 -12.42 1.83
CA LEU A 63 -1.73 -12.73 0.99
C LEU A 63 -1.41 -13.78 -0.07
N LEU A 64 -0.23 -13.70 -0.71
CA LEU A 64 0.19 -14.66 -1.73
C LEU A 64 0.42 -16.08 -1.19
N THR A 65 0.86 -16.22 0.07
CA THR A 65 1.11 -17.52 0.71
C THR A 65 -0.13 -18.13 1.38
N GLY A 66 -1.29 -17.48 1.28
CA GLY A 66 -2.56 -17.99 1.82
C GLY A 66 -2.93 -17.45 3.20
N GLY A 67 -2.13 -16.58 3.79
CA GLY A 67 -2.47 -15.86 5.02
C GLY A 67 -3.56 -14.80 4.80
N ASN A 68 -4.01 -14.18 5.90
CA ASN A 68 -5.05 -13.16 5.93
C ASN A 68 -4.85 -12.17 7.09
N PHE A 69 -5.64 -11.09 7.08
CA PHE A 69 -5.62 -10.01 8.09
C PHE A 69 -6.98 -9.79 8.76
N SER A 70 -7.83 -10.81 8.77
CA SER A 70 -9.22 -10.78 9.27
C SER A 70 -9.51 -11.83 10.33
N ARG A 71 -8.65 -12.85 10.49
CA ARG A 71 -8.85 -13.97 11.42
C ARG A 71 -7.68 -14.11 12.40
N GLY A 72 -7.89 -14.91 13.44
CA GLY A 72 -6.87 -15.16 14.46
C GLY A 72 -6.52 -13.90 15.24
N MET A 73 -5.24 -13.54 15.30
CA MET A 73 -4.80 -12.31 15.98
C MET A 73 -5.36 -11.03 15.36
N PHE A 74 -5.85 -11.08 14.11
CA PHE A 74 -6.40 -9.93 13.39
C PHE A 74 -7.93 -9.91 13.34
N GLU A 75 -8.59 -10.72 14.18
CA GLU A 75 -10.05 -10.78 14.25
C GLU A 75 -10.67 -9.39 14.54
N GLY A 76 -11.64 -8.99 13.72
CA GLY A 76 -12.31 -7.69 13.81
C GLY A 76 -11.59 -6.53 13.10
N TRP A 77 -10.46 -6.76 12.43
CA TRP A 77 -9.73 -5.70 11.72
C TRP A 77 -10.11 -5.54 10.24
N MET A 78 -9.64 -6.42 9.35
CA MET A 78 -10.06 -6.40 7.94
C MET A 78 -11.39 -7.12 7.75
N LYS A 79 -12.23 -6.61 6.84
CA LYS A 79 -13.59 -7.12 6.59
C LYS A 79 -13.63 -8.53 5.96
N ASP A 80 -12.54 -8.93 5.29
CA ASP A 80 -12.45 -10.19 4.56
C ASP A 80 -11.00 -10.73 4.56
N ASP A 81 -10.86 -12.00 4.19
CA ASP A 81 -9.58 -12.72 4.24
C ASP A 81 -8.61 -12.39 3.10
N ARG A 82 -9.03 -11.53 2.16
CA ARG A 82 -8.31 -11.30 0.90
C ARG A 82 -7.75 -9.89 0.80
N THR A 83 -8.14 -9.01 1.70
CA THR A 83 -7.85 -7.58 1.61
C THR A 83 -6.97 -7.12 2.77
N MET A 84 -6.03 -6.23 2.47
CA MET A 84 -5.27 -5.48 3.46
C MET A 84 -5.13 -4.02 3.04
N ILE A 85 -5.19 -3.09 4.01
CA ILE A 85 -4.87 -1.68 3.80
C ILE A 85 -3.45 -1.42 4.29
N GLY A 86 -2.57 -1.07 3.35
CA GLY A 86 -1.19 -0.68 3.63
C GLY A 86 -0.94 0.77 3.25
N CYS A 87 0.22 1.30 3.63
CA CYS A 87 0.62 2.64 3.22
C CYS A 87 2.12 2.73 2.92
N CYS A 88 2.48 3.74 2.14
CA CYS A 88 3.84 4.27 2.11
C CYS A 88 4.08 4.97 3.45
N THR A 89 5.15 4.58 4.15
CA THR A 89 5.49 5.07 5.49
C THR A 89 6.13 6.47 5.50
N ASP A 90 6.00 7.21 4.39
CA ASP A 90 6.29 8.65 4.36
C ASP A 90 5.31 9.37 5.30
N GLY A 91 5.81 9.76 6.48
CA GLY A 91 5.00 10.40 7.53
C GLY A 91 4.47 11.78 7.16
N VAL A 92 5.01 12.43 6.13
CA VAL A 92 4.58 13.78 5.71
C VAL A 92 3.56 13.71 4.58
N ARG A 93 3.69 12.74 3.66
CA ARG A 93 2.78 12.58 2.52
C ARG A 93 2.48 11.12 2.21
N PRO A 94 1.86 10.38 3.14
CA PRO A 94 1.62 8.96 2.94
C PRO A 94 0.67 8.70 1.77
N VAL A 95 0.86 7.55 1.15
CA VAL A 95 0.00 7.02 0.09
C VAL A 95 -0.63 5.75 0.60
N ILE A 96 -1.96 5.67 0.54
CA ILE A 96 -2.74 4.55 1.05
C ILE A 96 -3.06 3.59 -0.07
N PHE A 97 -2.80 2.31 0.15
CA PHE A 97 -2.99 1.24 -0.82
C PHE A 97 -4.01 0.21 -0.31
N ARG A 98 -4.87 -0.25 -1.23
CA ARG A 98 -5.64 -1.49 -1.04
C ARG A 98 -4.89 -2.62 -1.70
N ILE A 99 -4.62 -3.69 -0.97
CA ILE A 99 -3.93 -4.87 -1.46
C ILE A 99 -4.94 -6.01 -1.42
N GLU A 100 -5.27 -6.58 -2.57
CA GLU A 100 -6.31 -7.59 -2.73
C GLU A 100 -5.72 -8.84 -3.37
N ARG A 101 -5.86 -9.99 -2.72
CA ARG A 101 -5.55 -11.28 -3.35
C ARG A 101 -6.59 -11.58 -4.41
N ILE A 102 -6.15 -11.76 -5.65
CA ILE A 102 -6.99 -12.15 -6.78
C ILE A 102 -6.71 -13.61 -7.14
N GLU A 103 -7.79 -14.36 -7.34
CA GLU A 103 -7.76 -15.72 -7.86
C GLU A 103 -7.95 -15.63 -9.37
N ASN A 104 -7.01 -16.20 -10.13
CA ASN A 104 -7.16 -16.44 -11.57
C ASN A 104 -7.67 -17.86 -11.77
#